data_AF-A0A813GK24-F1
#
_entry.id   AF-A0A813GK24-F1
#
_cell.length_a   1.000
_cell.length_b   1.000
_cell.length_c   1.000
_cell.angle_alpha   90.00
_cell.angle_beta   90.00
_cell.angle_gamma   90.00
#
_symmetry.space_group_name_H-M   'P 1'
#
loop_
_entity.id
_entity.type
_entity.pdbx_description
1 polymer ?
#
loop_
_entity_poly.entity_id
_entity_poly.type
_entity_poly.pdbx_seq_one_letter_code
_entity_poly.pdbx_strand_id
1 'polypeptide(L)'
;EIRLRVIKIILGDDYVFYQLFVEPSDAGHGGIGRKRTYVFCLHRANGVYLHDVFDMYAEITHEIQKVVSTKPGNYMVATAEHIALDALATAVSRKIPYQHGQSDLSYLLNEREVTNMRLFDQEYIKRYNRLPHYDDDLFYFLGDNFQYTKSWSAVSGKIPTYRRNTGKYIHRASMRWLTSMDKLASLGFPVTSSTATSMGVKQLPVLDVQRAHVMSGNSMHFSNSAIVLLVGLTCFGRAV
;
A
#
# COMPACT_ATOMS: atom_id res chain seq x y z
N GLU A 1 15.83 -10.19 -9.23
CA GLU A 1 16.50 -11.46 -9.59
C GLU A 1 17.94 -11.57 -9.06
N ILE A 2 18.80 -10.56 -9.28
CA ILE A 2 20.24 -10.59 -8.87
C ILE A 2 20.45 -10.96 -7.39
N ARG A 3 19.62 -10.45 -6.48
CA ARG A 3 19.79 -10.70 -5.03
C ARG A 3 19.55 -12.16 -4.63
N LEU A 4 18.59 -12.85 -5.23
CA LEU A 4 18.32 -14.26 -4.89
C LEU A 4 19.43 -15.18 -5.43
N ARG A 5 20.00 -14.86 -6.60
CA ARG A 5 21.14 -15.62 -7.14
C ARG A 5 22.34 -15.57 -6.20
N VAL A 6 22.67 -14.40 -5.66
CA VAL A 6 23.77 -14.25 -4.69
C VAL A 6 23.51 -15.08 -3.43
N ILE A 7 22.30 -15.01 -2.86
CA ILE A 7 21.94 -15.81 -1.68
C ILE A 7 22.07 -17.31 -1.98
N LYS A 8 21.60 -17.77 -3.14
CA LYS A 8 21.73 -19.18 -3.57
C LYS A 8 23.18 -19.60 -3.78
N ILE A 9 24.06 -18.72 -4.24
CA ILE A 9 25.49 -19.03 -4.38
C ILE A 9 26.14 -19.19 -3.00
N ILE A 10 25.78 -18.35 -2.03
CA ILE A 10 26.41 -18.36 -0.69
C ILE A 10 25.87 -19.50 0.19
N LEU A 11 24.56 -19.79 0.09
CA LEU A 11 23.85 -20.66 1.02
C LEU A 11 23.19 -21.89 0.34
N GLY A 12 23.41 -22.09 -0.97
CA GLY A 12 22.76 -23.14 -1.77
C GLY A 12 23.07 -24.57 -1.34
N ASP A 13 24.27 -24.76 -0.80
CA ASP A 13 24.75 -26.07 -0.33
C ASP A 13 23.98 -26.48 0.93
N ASP A 14 23.72 -25.55 1.85
CA ASP A 14 23.06 -25.84 3.13
C ASP A 14 21.53 -25.69 3.07
N TYR A 15 20.99 -24.93 2.12
CA TYR A 15 19.56 -24.58 2.10
C TYR A 15 18.88 -24.90 0.76
N VAL A 16 17.59 -25.27 0.86
CA VAL A 16 16.63 -25.28 -0.24
C VAL A 16 15.80 -23.99 -0.18
N PHE A 17 15.62 -23.34 -1.32
CA PHE A 17 14.96 -22.04 -1.41
C PHE A 17 13.62 -22.13 -2.13
N TYR A 18 12.57 -21.61 -1.48
CA TYR A 18 11.23 -21.48 -2.06
C TYR A 18 10.87 -19.99 -2.19
N GLN A 19 10.66 -19.52 -3.41
CA GLN A 19 10.39 -18.11 -3.70
C GLN A 19 8.89 -17.91 -3.95
N LEU A 20 8.24 -17.12 -3.08
CA LEU A 20 6.82 -16.81 -3.16
C LEU A 20 6.61 -15.36 -3.61
N PHE A 21 5.78 -15.14 -4.62
CA PHE A 21 5.35 -13.81 -5.07
C PHE A 21 3.99 -13.48 -4.48
N VAL A 22 3.89 -12.31 -3.87
CA VAL A 22 2.78 -11.94 -3.00
C VAL A 22 2.29 -10.54 -3.34
N GLU A 23 0.98 -10.37 -3.49
CA GLU A 23 0.32 -9.09 -3.70
C GLU A 23 -0.78 -8.84 -2.66
N PRO A 24 -1.07 -7.59 -2.27
CA PRO A 24 -2.16 -7.31 -1.32
C PRO A 24 -3.52 -7.87 -1.73
N SER A 25 -3.79 -7.99 -3.04
CA SER A 25 -5.01 -8.62 -3.56
C SER A 25 -5.18 -10.07 -3.09
N ASP A 26 -4.10 -10.78 -2.79
CA ASP A 26 -4.13 -12.16 -2.30
C ASP A 26 -4.76 -12.25 -0.90
N ALA A 27 -4.69 -11.16 -0.12
CA ALA A 27 -5.35 -11.02 1.18
C ALA A 27 -6.68 -10.25 1.09
N GLY A 28 -7.27 -10.11 -0.11
CA GLY A 28 -8.49 -9.32 -0.34
C GLY A 28 -8.27 -7.80 -0.39
N HIS A 29 -7.03 -7.33 -0.25
CA HIS A 29 -6.68 -5.91 -0.27
C HIS A 29 -6.39 -5.39 -1.69
N GLY A 30 -7.35 -5.60 -2.60
CA GLY A 30 -7.21 -5.33 -4.04
C GLY A 30 -6.90 -3.88 -4.40
N GLY A 31 -7.35 -2.92 -3.60
CA GLY A 31 -7.23 -1.49 -3.89
C GLY A 31 -5.83 -0.88 -3.78
N ILE A 32 -4.79 -1.63 -3.43
CA ILE A 32 -3.41 -1.11 -3.29
C ILE A 32 -2.38 -1.97 -4.03
N GLY A 33 -1.44 -1.30 -4.72
CA GLY A 33 -0.32 -1.95 -5.39
C GLY A 33 0.89 -2.07 -4.48
N ARG A 34 1.26 -3.30 -4.08
CA ARG A 34 2.47 -3.56 -3.27
C ARG A 34 3.04 -4.97 -3.47
N LYS A 35 3.41 -5.33 -4.71
CA LYS A 35 4.02 -6.64 -4.99
C LYS A 35 5.28 -6.87 -4.14
N ARG A 36 5.42 -8.06 -3.58
CA ARG A 36 6.57 -8.48 -2.76
C ARG A 36 6.99 -9.89 -3.14
N THR A 37 8.25 -10.18 -2.83
CA THR A 37 8.82 -11.52 -2.96
C THR A 37 9.30 -11.93 -1.60
N TYR A 38 8.82 -13.07 -1.12
CA TYR A 38 9.30 -13.73 0.08
C TYR A 38 10.11 -14.96 -0.33
N VAL A 39 11.11 -15.30 0.46
CA VAL A 39 11.99 -16.43 0.19
C VAL A 39 12.09 -17.23 1.47
N PHE A 40 11.60 -18.46 1.44
CA PHE A 40 11.80 -19.42 2.51
C PHE A 40 13.12 -20.15 2.30
N CYS A 41 13.90 -20.28 3.36
CA CYS A 41 15.19 -20.98 3.36
C CYS A 41 15.06 -22.19 4.28
N LEU A 42 14.95 -23.39 3.70
CA LEU A 42 14.85 -24.64 4.45
C LEU A 42 16.23 -25.30 4.56
N HIS A 43 16.74 -25.48 5.77
CA HIS A 43 18.04 -26.11 6.00
C HIS A 43 17.99 -27.60 5.62
N ARG A 44 18.88 -28.08 4.74
CA ARG A 44 18.85 -29.47 4.22
C ARG A 44 19.01 -30.52 5.31
N ALA A 45 19.91 -30.29 6.27
CA ALA A 45 20.18 -31.27 7.32
C ALA A 45 19.12 -31.31 8.44
N ASN A 46 18.38 -30.23 8.67
CA ASN A 46 17.58 -30.05 9.89
C ASN A 46 16.09 -29.80 9.61
N GLY A 47 15.76 -29.46 8.37
CA GLY A 47 14.42 -29.05 7.97
C GLY A 47 13.69 -30.14 7.20
N VAL A 48 12.38 -30.23 7.43
CA VAL A 48 11.47 -31.11 6.67
C VAL A 48 10.46 -30.24 5.94
N TYR A 49 10.23 -30.54 4.66
CA TYR A 49 9.17 -29.94 3.86
C TYR A 49 7.90 -30.76 4.03
N LEU A 50 6.93 -30.22 4.77
CA LEU A 50 5.71 -30.93 5.19
C LEU A 50 4.58 -30.77 4.18
N HIS A 51 4.39 -29.54 3.69
CA HIS A 51 3.33 -29.17 2.76
C HIS A 51 3.90 -28.29 1.65
N ASP A 52 3.29 -28.32 0.47
CA ASP A 52 3.71 -27.44 -0.60
C ASP A 52 3.38 -25.96 -0.28
N VAL A 53 4.39 -25.10 -0.31
CA VAL A 53 4.26 -23.67 0.03
C VAL A 53 3.32 -22.94 -0.92
N PHE A 54 3.31 -23.30 -2.20
CA PHE A 54 2.49 -22.63 -3.19
C PHE A 54 1.03 -23.07 -3.05
N ASP A 55 0.78 -24.36 -2.87
CA ASP A 55 -0.57 -24.90 -2.66
C ASP A 55 -1.18 -24.36 -1.36
N MET A 56 -0.44 -24.38 -0.25
CA MET A 56 -0.90 -23.86 1.04
C MET A 56 -1.20 -22.35 0.97
N TYR A 57 -0.33 -21.57 0.32
CA TYR A 57 -0.58 -20.14 0.12
C TYR A 57 -1.82 -19.89 -0.75
N ALA A 58 -1.98 -20.64 -1.84
CA ALA A 58 -3.14 -20.53 -2.73
C ALA A 58 -4.45 -20.88 -2.01
N GLU A 59 -4.47 -21.93 -1.19
CA GLU A 59 -5.64 -22.34 -0.41
C GLU A 59 -6.04 -21.26 0.61
N ILE A 60 -5.10 -20.77 1.42
CA ILE A 60 -5.38 -19.73 2.42
C ILE A 60 -5.87 -18.44 1.76
N THR A 61 -5.21 -18.00 0.69
CA THR A 61 -5.58 -16.76 -0.01
C THR A 61 -6.93 -16.88 -0.72
N HIS A 62 -7.25 -18.06 -1.26
CA HIS A 62 -8.56 -18.35 -1.83
C HIS A 62 -9.68 -18.17 -0.79
N GLU A 63 -9.52 -18.70 0.43
CA GLU A 63 -10.52 -18.53 1.49
C GLU A 63 -10.67 -17.07 1.95
N ILE A 64 -9.56 -16.33 2.09
CA ILE A 64 -9.60 -14.92 2.51
C ILE A 64 -10.32 -14.06 1.46
N GLN A 65 -10.05 -14.30 0.17
CA GLN A 65 -10.64 -13.53 -0.92
C GLN A 65 -12.16 -13.70 -1.04
N LYS A 66 -12.75 -14.76 -0.47
CA LYS A 66 -14.21 -14.93 -0.42
C LYS A 66 -14.91 -13.90 0.47
N VAL A 67 -14.20 -13.38 1.47
CA VAL A 67 -14.79 -12.52 2.52
C VAL A 67 -14.23 -11.10 2.53
N VAL A 68 -13.07 -10.85 1.92
CA VAL A 68 -12.47 -9.52 1.86
C VAL A 68 -12.27 -9.09 0.41
N SER A 69 -12.76 -7.91 0.07
CA SER A 69 -12.47 -7.23 -1.20
C SER A 69 -12.49 -5.72 -1.00
N THR A 70 -11.36 -5.07 -1.23
CA THR A 70 -11.23 -3.61 -1.11
C THR A 70 -10.88 -2.94 -2.43
N LYS A 71 -11.29 -1.68 -2.54
CA LYS A 71 -10.98 -0.74 -3.62
C LYS A 71 -10.20 0.47 -3.07
N PRO A 72 -9.52 1.25 -3.93
CA PRO A 72 -8.78 2.44 -3.50
C PRO A 72 -9.54 3.36 -2.53
N GLY A 73 -10.80 3.68 -2.81
CA GLY A 73 -11.63 4.55 -1.99
C GLY A 73 -11.90 4.01 -0.59
N ASN A 74 -11.88 2.68 -0.37
CA ASN A 74 -12.10 2.09 0.95
C ASN A 74 -11.00 2.43 1.98
N TYR A 75 -9.84 2.90 1.53
CA TYR A 75 -8.73 3.27 2.42
C TYR A 75 -8.78 4.71 2.90
N MET A 76 -9.77 5.49 2.45
CA MET A 76 -10.01 6.86 2.86
C MET A 76 -10.62 6.94 4.28
N VAL A 77 -9.87 6.52 5.30
CA VAL A 77 -10.34 6.39 6.70
C VAL A 77 -9.94 7.56 7.60
N ALA A 78 -9.17 8.51 7.10
CA ALA A 78 -8.70 9.64 7.90
C ALA A 78 -9.84 10.48 8.48
N THR A 79 -9.72 10.82 9.76
CA THR A 79 -10.63 11.76 10.43
C THR A 79 -10.34 13.20 10.01
N ALA A 80 -11.27 14.12 10.30
CA ALA A 80 -11.10 15.54 10.01
C ALA A 80 -9.83 16.13 10.65
N GLU A 81 -9.48 15.66 11.86
CA GLU A 81 -8.27 16.07 12.58
C GLU A 81 -7.01 15.63 11.86
N HIS A 82 -6.96 14.37 11.38
CA HIS A 82 -5.80 13.87 10.63
C HIS A 82 -5.65 14.59 9.28
N ILE A 83 -6.76 14.89 8.60
CA ILE A 83 -6.75 15.69 7.37
C ILE A 83 -6.21 17.09 7.65
N ALA A 84 -6.68 17.74 8.72
CA ALA A 84 -6.24 19.07 9.12
C ALA A 84 -4.74 19.12 9.49
N LEU A 85 -4.23 18.12 10.21
CA LEU A 85 -2.82 18.03 10.57
C LEU A 85 -1.92 17.90 9.32
N ASP A 86 -2.27 17.03 8.37
CA ASP A 86 -1.55 16.85 7.11
C ASP A 86 -1.59 18.12 6.23
N ALA A 87 -2.76 18.77 6.16
CA ALA A 87 -2.96 20.01 5.44
C ALA A 87 -2.13 21.15 6.04
N LEU A 88 -2.17 21.32 7.37
CA LEU A 88 -1.39 22.33 8.09
C LEU A 88 0.11 22.13 7.89
N ALA A 89 0.62 20.90 8.00
CA ALA A 89 2.03 20.61 7.75
C ALA A 89 2.46 21.01 6.32
N THR A 90 1.58 20.77 5.34
CA THR A 90 1.81 21.14 3.94
C THR A 90 1.76 22.67 3.75
N ALA A 91 0.80 23.34 4.37
CA ALA A 91 0.62 24.78 4.35
C ALA A 91 1.83 25.52 4.92
N VAL A 92 2.32 25.09 6.10
CA VAL A 92 3.54 25.62 6.74
C VAL A 92 4.76 25.45 5.83
N SER A 93 4.96 24.24 5.30
CA SER A 93 6.09 23.97 4.39
C SER A 93 6.07 24.82 3.13
N ARG A 94 4.88 25.24 2.67
CA ARG A 94 4.70 26.02 1.44
C ARG A 94 4.51 27.51 1.68
N LYS A 95 4.47 27.95 2.94
CA LYS A 95 4.15 29.33 3.34
C LYS A 95 2.80 29.82 2.77
N ILE A 96 1.81 28.93 2.72
CA ILE A 96 0.44 29.24 2.29
C ILE A 96 -0.45 29.28 3.55
N PRO A 97 -1.35 30.27 3.71
CA PRO A 97 -2.29 30.26 4.82
C PRO A 97 -3.18 29.02 4.80
N TYR A 98 -3.23 28.30 5.93
CA TYR A 98 -4.12 27.16 6.08
C TYR A 98 -5.58 27.62 6.22
N GLN A 99 -6.47 27.10 5.39
CA GLN A 99 -7.90 27.39 5.44
C GLN A 99 -8.62 26.29 6.24
N HIS A 100 -8.99 26.60 7.48
CA HIS A 100 -9.66 25.64 8.36
C HIS A 100 -11.04 25.24 7.81
N GLY A 101 -11.39 23.96 7.91
CA GLY A 101 -12.68 23.41 7.47
C GLY A 101 -12.82 23.17 5.96
N GLN A 102 -11.83 23.55 5.14
CA GLN A 102 -11.83 23.24 3.70
C GLN A 102 -11.51 21.76 3.48
N SER A 103 -12.43 21.03 2.83
CA SER A 103 -12.23 19.63 2.43
C SER A 103 -11.38 19.50 1.17
N ASP A 104 -11.47 20.47 0.27
CA ASP A 104 -10.64 20.56 -0.93
C ASP A 104 -9.26 21.10 -0.54
N LEU A 105 -8.23 20.28 -0.70
CA LEU A 105 -6.85 20.63 -0.38
C LEU A 105 -6.05 21.07 -1.61
N SER A 106 -6.71 21.23 -2.77
CA SER A 106 -6.06 21.58 -4.03
C SER A 106 -5.40 22.96 -4.01
N TYR A 107 -5.89 23.89 -3.18
CA TYR A 107 -5.29 25.21 -2.97
C TYR A 107 -3.89 25.14 -2.33
N LEU A 108 -3.56 24.02 -1.69
CA LEU A 108 -2.24 23.79 -1.13
C LEU A 108 -1.26 23.21 -2.16
N LEU A 109 -1.70 22.81 -3.36
CA LEU A 109 -0.83 22.26 -4.41
C LEU A 109 0.08 23.34 -5.00
N ASN A 110 1.29 22.94 -5.44
CA ASN A 110 2.20 23.83 -6.13
C ASN A 110 1.94 23.77 -7.65
N GLU A 111 2.49 24.72 -8.40
CA GLU A 111 2.25 24.82 -9.85
C GLU A 111 2.56 23.53 -10.62
N ARG A 112 3.63 22.82 -10.23
CA ARG A 112 4.02 21.55 -10.84
C ARG A 112 2.97 20.47 -10.59
N GLU A 113 2.50 20.35 -9.35
CA GLU A 113 1.47 19.37 -8.97
C GLU A 113 0.13 19.67 -9.64
N VAL A 114 -0.27 20.96 -9.73
CA VAL A 114 -1.47 21.39 -10.46
C VAL A 114 -1.36 21.04 -11.95
N THR A 115 -0.20 21.29 -12.56
CA THR A 115 0.07 20.94 -13.96
C THR A 115 -0.03 19.43 -14.18
N ASN A 116 0.63 18.64 -13.34
CA ASN A 116 0.54 17.17 -13.40
C ASN A 116 -0.91 16.67 -13.25
N MET A 117 -1.67 17.22 -12.30
CA MET A 117 -3.07 16.85 -12.09
C MET A 117 -3.92 17.12 -13.34
N ARG A 118 -3.73 18.27 -14.01
CA ARG A 118 -4.44 18.59 -15.27
C ARG A 118 -4.08 17.63 -16.40
N LEU A 119 -2.80 17.26 -16.52
CA LEU A 119 -2.35 16.29 -17.53
C LEU A 119 -2.96 14.90 -17.29
N PHE A 120 -3.03 14.46 -16.03
CA PHE A 120 -3.74 13.23 -15.66
C PHE A 120 -5.23 13.32 -16.01
N ASP A 121 -5.91 14.43 -15.69
CA ASP A 121 -7.32 14.61 -16.01
C ASP A 121 -7.59 14.54 -17.52
N GLN A 122 -6.76 15.20 -18.34
CA GLN A 122 -6.87 15.16 -19.79
C GLN A 122 -6.71 13.73 -20.34
N GLU A 123 -5.73 12.99 -19.86
CA GLU A 123 -5.51 11.60 -20.27
C GLU A 123 -6.64 10.67 -19.82
N TYR A 124 -7.17 10.88 -18.61
CA TYR A 124 -8.32 10.12 -18.11
C TYR A 124 -9.55 10.34 -18.98
N ILE A 125 -9.88 11.61 -19.29
CA ILE A 125 -11.00 11.96 -20.17
C ILE A 125 -10.80 11.36 -21.56
N LYS A 126 -9.60 11.49 -22.13
CA LYS A 126 -9.26 10.91 -23.43
C LYS A 126 -9.47 9.39 -23.46
N ARG A 127 -9.14 8.70 -22.36
CA ARG A 127 -9.17 7.22 -22.29
C ARG A 127 -10.55 6.65 -21.98
N TYR A 128 -11.29 7.29 -21.08
CA TYR A 128 -12.53 6.76 -20.53
C TYR A 128 -13.78 7.56 -20.90
N ASN A 129 -13.62 8.69 -21.60
CA ASN A 129 -14.70 9.62 -21.96
C ASN A 129 -15.60 9.99 -20.77
N ARG A 130 -14.99 10.16 -19.59
CA ARG A 130 -15.67 10.47 -18.31
C ARG A 130 -14.88 11.53 -17.55
N LEU A 131 -15.57 12.37 -16.80
CA LEU A 131 -14.91 13.35 -15.94
C LEU A 131 -14.25 12.66 -14.72
N PRO A 132 -13.00 12.98 -14.38
CA PRO A 132 -12.24 12.31 -13.31
C PRO A 132 -12.87 12.37 -11.92
N HIS A 133 -13.61 13.44 -11.60
CA HIS A 133 -14.20 13.63 -10.28
C HIS A 133 -15.41 12.71 -10.00
N TYR A 134 -15.92 11.99 -11.01
CA TYR A 134 -16.97 10.98 -10.83
C TYR A 134 -16.42 9.60 -10.47
N ASP A 135 -15.10 9.43 -10.39
CA ASP A 135 -14.46 8.16 -10.07
C ASP A 135 -13.88 8.20 -8.65
N ASP A 136 -14.59 7.57 -7.71
CA ASP A 136 -14.24 7.49 -6.28
C ASP A 136 -13.03 6.58 -6.00
N ASP A 137 -12.52 5.87 -7.01
CA ASP A 137 -11.34 5.01 -6.91
C ASP A 137 -10.14 5.61 -7.67
N LEU A 138 -10.25 6.87 -8.12
CA LEU A 138 -9.23 7.54 -8.91
C LEU A 138 -8.22 8.32 -8.05
N PHE A 139 -6.98 7.85 -8.09
CA PHE A 139 -5.84 8.41 -7.38
C PHE A 139 -4.70 8.71 -8.33
N TYR A 140 -4.10 9.89 -8.21
CA TYR A 140 -2.87 10.26 -8.92
C TYR A 140 -1.72 10.43 -7.94
N PHE A 141 -0.54 9.92 -8.32
CA PHE A 141 0.69 10.28 -7.62
C PHE A 141 1.35 11.48 -8.31
N LEU A 142 1.25 12.66 -7.68
CA LEU A 142 1.72 13.93 -8.23
C LEU A 142 3.24 14.16 -8.08
N GLY A 143 3.95 13.22 -7.43
CA GLY A 143 5.39 13.31 -7.24
C GLY A 143 6.23 12.93 -8.46
N ASP A 144 5.63 12.26 -9.45
CA ASP A 144 6.29 11.87 -10.70
C ASP A 144 6.18 12.96 -11.77
N ASN A 145 7.00 12.85 -12.81
CA ASN A 145 6.81 13.61 -14.03
C ASN A 145 5.88 12.81 -14.96
N PHE A 146 4.71 13.38 -15.26
CA PHE A 146 3.68 12.75 -16.09
C PHE A 146 4.17 12.27 -17.47
N GLN A 147 5.12 12.98 -18.07
CA GLN A 147 5.66 12.66 -19.40
C GLN A 147 6.47 11.35 -19.41
N TYR A 148 7.09 11.00 -18.28
CA TYR A 148 7.94 9.82 -18.17
C TYR A 148 7.21 8.66 -17.47
N THR A 149 6.45 8.94 -16.42
CA THR A 149 5.82 7.92 -15.58
C THR A 149 4.42 8.33 -15.15
N LYS A 150 3.41 7.56 -15.59
CA LYS A 150 2.00 7.73 -15.20
C LYS A 150 1.66 6.84 -14.00
N SER A 151 1.97 7.30 -12.79
CA SER A 151 1.65 6.61 -11.53
C SER A 151 0.26 6.98 -11.03
N TRP A 152 -0.75 6.18 -11.39
CA TRP A 152 -2.16 6.43 -11.05
C TRP A 152 -2.98 5.14 -11.01
N SER A 153 -4.15 5.18 -10.35
CA SER A 153 -5.04 4.02 -10.24
C SER A 153 -5.88 3.76 -11.48
N ALA A 154 -5.97 4.70 -12.43
CA ALA A 154 -6.87 4.60 -13.59
C ALA A 154 -6.66 3.32 -14.43
N VAL A 155 -5.42 2.82 -14.51
CA VAL A 155 -5.08 1.61 -15.29
C VAL A 155 -5.06 0.37 -14.42
N SER A 156 -4.52 0.47 -13.21
CA SER A 156 -4.31 -0.69 -12.34
C SER A 156 -5.54 -1.06 -11.51
N GLY A 157 -6.46 -0.11 -11.29
CA GLY A 157 -7.49 -0.21 -10.24
C GLY A 157 -6.91 -0.16 -8.82
N LYS A 158 -5.63 0.23 -8.66
CA LYS A 158 -4.91 0.19 -7.38
C LYS A 158 -4.24 1.52 -7.07
N ILE A 159 -4.23 1.93 -5.80
CA ILE A 159 -3.37 3.02 -5.33
C ILE A 159 -1.91 2.67 -5.66
N PRO A 160 -1.15 3.56 -6.34
CA PRO A 160 0.25 3.30 -6.66
C PRO A 160 1.10 3.05 -5.41
N THR A 161 2.13 2.23 -5.56
CA THR A 161 3.03 1.88 -4.45
C THR A 161 3.61 3.12 -3.76
N TYR A 162 3.59 3.12 -2.41
CA TYR A 162 4.19 4.19 -1.62
C TYR A 162 5.69 4.30 -1.78
N ARG A 163 6.14 5.54 -1.99
CA ARG A 163 7.54 5.93 -2.16
C ARG A 163 8.03 6.65 -0.90
N ARG A 164 9.35 6.77 -0.75
CA ARG A 164 9.99 7.50 0.36
C ARG A 164 9.95 9.02 0.20
N ASN A 165 9.51 9.54 -0.95
CA ASN A 165 9.44 10.98 -1.19
C ASN A 165 8.14 11.57 -0.65
N THR A 166 8.04 12.90 -0.65
CA THR A 166 6.89 13.67 -0.15
C THR A 166 5.78 13.87 -1.18
N GLY A 167 5.79 13.09 -2.27
CA GLY A 167 4.80 13.21 -3.34
C GLY A 167 3.38 12.93 -2.84
N LYS A 168 2.43 13.73 -3.30
CA LYS A 168 1.03 13.64 -2.90
C LYS A 168 0.29 12.59 -3.74
N TYR A 169 -0.52 11.77 -3.07
CA TYR A 169 -1.42 10.79 -3.68
C TYR A 169 -2.82 11.39 -3.65
N ILE A 170 -3.18 12.20 -4.65
CA ILE A 170 -4.44 12.94 -4.66
C ILE A 170 -5.59 12.04 -5.06
N HIS A 171 -6.65 12.04 -4.26
CA HIS A 171 -7.95 11.45 -4.58
C HIS A 171 -8.77 12.46 -5.38
N ARG A 172 -9.24 12.08 -6.57
CA ARG A 172 -9.85 13.06 -7.47
C ARG A 172 -11.25 13.47 -7.08
N ALA A 173 -12.11 12.57 -6.61
CA ALA A 173 -13.47 12.95 -6.25
C ALA A 173 -13.51 13.96 -5.09
N SER A 174 -12.62 13.82 -4.09
CA SER A 174 -12.62 14.69 -2.91
C SER A 174 -11.54 15.79 -2.89
N MET A 175 -10.69 15.87 -3.92
CA MET A 175 -9.57 16.84 -4.00
C MET A 175 -8.65 16.89 -2.77
N ARG A 176 -8.51 15.77 -2.05
CA ARG A 176 -7.59 15.63 -0.92
C ARG A 176 -6.55 14.56 -1.21
N TRP A 177 -5.36 14.65 -0.63
CA TRP A 177 -4.40 13.55 -0.72
C TRP A 177 -4.59 12.53 0.40
N LEU A 178 -4.08 11.32 0.17
CA LEU A 178 -3.97 10.30 1.21
C LEU A 178 -3.11 10.82 2.36
N THR A 179 -3.70 10.86 3.54
CA THR A 179 -2.99 11.17 4.79
C THR A 179 -2.11 10.01 5.22
N SER A 180 -1.25 10.22 6.21
CA SER A 180 -0.49 9.11 6.82
C SER A 180 -1.38 8.01 7.41
N MET A 181 -2.56 8.37 7.94
CA MET A 181 -3.53 7.41 8.46
C MET A 181 -4.12 6.55 7.33
N ASP A 182 -4.55 7.18 6.22
CA ASP A 182 -5.07 6.45 5.04
C ASP A 182 -4.00 5.48 4.48
N LYS A 183 -2.75 5.93 4.42
CA LYS A 183 -1.61 5.10 3.96
C LYS A 183 -1.39 3.89 4.85
N LEU A 184 -1.39 4.06 6.17
CA LEU A 184 -1.22 2.93 7.10
C LEU A 184 -2.42 1.98 7.04
N ALA A 185 -3.65 2.49 6.94
CA ALA A 185 -4.85 1.67 6.77
C ALA A 185 -4.76 0.78 5.53
N SER A 186 -4.33 1.35 4.40
CA SER A 186 -4.13 0.59 3.15
C SER A 186 -3.04 -0.48 3.22
N LEU A 187 -2.15 -0.40 4.22
CA LEU A 187 -1.12 -1.40 4.48
C LEU A 187 -1.58 -2.44 5.51
N GLY A 188 -2.86 -2.43 5.91
CA GLY A 188 -3.44 -3.38 6.86
C GLY A 188 -3.15 -3.06 8.33
N PHE A 189 -2.68 -1.85 8.66
CA PHE A 189 -2.45 -1.48 10.06
C PHE A 189 -3.78 -1.13 10.77
N PRO A 190 -3.92 -1.46 12.07
CA PRO A 190 -5.13 -1.22 12.87
C PRO A 190 -5.23 0.26 13.30
N VAL A 191 -5.30 1.18 12.34
CA VAL A 191 -5.33 2.63 12.63
C VAL A 191 -6.72 3.16 12.97
N THR A 192 -7.79 2.42 12.69
CA THR A 192 -9.15 2.75 13.16
C THR A 192 -9.52 1.90 14.37
N SER A 193 -10.43 2.39 15.20
CA SER A 193 -10.94 1.64 16.35
C SER A 193 -11.62 0.34 15.92
N SER A 194 -12.46 0.40 14.88
CA SER A 194 -13.15 -0.76 14.32
C SER A 194 -12.17 -1.84 13.86
N THR A 195 -11.17 -1.49 13.05
CA THR A 195 -10.16 -2.44 12.59
C THR A 195 -9.35 -3.02 13.75
N ALA A 196 -8.96 -2.20 14.72
CA ALA A 196 -8.20 -2.65 15.89
C ALA A 196 -8.98 -3.65 16.74
N THR A 197 -10.25 -3.37 17.01
CA THR A 197 -11.15 -4.28 17.73
C THR A 197 -11.32 -5.60 16.99
N SER A 198 -11.57 -5.58 15.68
CA SER A 198 -11.67 -6.80 14.87
C SER A 198 -10.39 -7.64 14.88
N MET A 199 -9.22 -6.99 14.97
CA MET A 199 -7.92 -7.65 15.07
C MET A 199 -7.55 -8.08 16.49
N GLY A 200 -8.35 -7.72 17.51
CA GLY A 200 -8.04 -8.03 18.91
C GLY A 200 -6.83 -7.27 19.46
N VAL A 201 -6.51 -6.09 18.93
CA VAL A 201 -5.34 -5.28 19.31
C VAL A 201 -5.73 -3.84 19.65
N LYS A 202 -4.80 -3.10 20.26
CA LYS A 202 -4.97 -1.66 20.47
C LYS A 202 -4.84 -0.92 19.14
N GLN A 203 -5.64 0.14 18.98
CA GLN A 203 -5.54 1.05 17.83
C GLN A 203 -4.13 1.64 17.75
N LEU A 204 -3.55 1.64 16.56
CA LEU A 204 -2.27 2.27 16.30
C LEU A 204 -2.46 3.79 16.19
N PRO A 205 -1.92 4.60 17.12
CA PRO A 205 -2.05 6.05 17.05
C PRO A 205 -1.18 6.62 15.92
N VAL A 206 -1.74 7.51 15.12
CA VAL A 206 -1.05 8.17 13.99
C VAL A 206 -0.84 9.66 14.30
N LEU A 207 -0.16 9.94 15.43
CA LEU A 207 0.06 11.31 15.91
C LEU A 207 1.20 12.03 15.18
N ASP A 208 2.26 11.30 14.81
CA ASP A 208 3.39 11.83 14.05
C ASP A 208 3.21 11.52 12.56
N VAL A 209 2.65 12.49 11.85
CA VAL A 209 2.38 12.42 10.41
C VAL A 209 3.65 12.08 9.62
N GLN A 210 4.78 12.70 9.94
CA GLN A 210 6.02 12.55 9.16
C GLN A 210 6.60 11.16 9.34
N ARG A 211 6.71 10.71 10.60
CA ARG A 211 7.19 9.36 10.90
C ARG A 211 6.29 8.30 10.28
N ALA A 212 4.97 8.46 10.37
CA ALA A 212 4.01 7.54 9.76
C ALA A 212 4.16 7.49 8.22
N HIS A 213 4.43 8.62 7.57
CA HIS A 213 4.72 8.67 6.14
C HIS A 213 5.96 7.84 5.78
N VAL A 214 7.06 8.04 6.50
CA VAL A 214 8.31 7.31 6.29
C VAL A 214 8.14 5.81 6.51
N MET A 215 7.39 5.43 7.56
CA MET A 215 7.05 4.03 7.83
C MET A 215 6.29 3.41 6.66
N SER A 216 5.23 4.05 6.17
CA SER A 216 4.39 3.52 5.07
C SER A 216 5.18 3.22 3.79
N GLY A 217 6.20 4.02 3.46
CA GLY A 217 7.02 3.81 2.27
C GLY A 217 7.85 2.52 2.29
N ASN A 218 8.21 2.02 3.48
CA ASN A 218 9.05 0.83 3.66
C ASN A 218 8.28 -0.40 4.16
N SER A 219 7.13 -0.20 4.79
CA SER A 219 6.33 -1.29 5.35
C SER A 219 5.91 -2.33 4.31
N MET A 220 5.77 -3.56 4.78
CA MET A 220 5.06 -4.64 4.10
C MET A 220 3.56 -4.48 4.35
N HIS A 221 2.74 -5.12 3.52
CA HIS A 221 1.31 -5.23 3.78
C HIS A 221 1.12 -6.22 4.95
N PHE A 222 0.48 -5.77 6.03
CA PHE A 222 0.43 -6.51 7.30
C PHE A 222 -0.18 -7.90 7.14
N SER A 223 -1.37 -7.99 6.52
CA SER A 223 -2.07 -9.26 6.31
C SER A 223 -1.25 -10.24 5.45
N ASN A 224 -0.53 -9.73 4.45
CA ASN A 224 0.29 -10.58 3.59
C ASN A 224 1.47 -11.16 4.34
N SER A 225 2.16 -10.34 5.14
CA SER A 225 3.24 -10.82 5.99
C SER A 225 2.74 -11.88 6.99
N ALA A 226 1.54 -11.70 7.54
CA ALA A 226 0.93 -12.68 8.45
C ALA A 226 0.62 -14.01 7.74
N ILE A 227 0.02 -13.97 6.54
CA ILE A 227 -0.24 -15.17 5.72
C ILE A 227 1.05 -15.89 5.37
N VAL A 228 2.08 -15.17 4.91
CA VAL A 228 3.37 -15.76 4.57
C VAL A 228 4.04 -16.40 5.78
N LEU A 229 3.94 -15.76 6.96
CA LEU A 229 4.46 -16.33 8.20
C LEU A 229 3.71 -17.63 8.57
N LEU A 230 2.39 -17.63 8.47
CA LEU A 230 1.56 -18.82 8.71
C LEU A 230 1.94 -19.96 7.75
N VAL A 231 2.03 -19.69 6.45
CA VAL A 231 2.49 -20.66 5.44
C VAL A 231 3.85 -21.23 5.81
N GLY A 232 4.79 -20.38 6.22
CA GLY A 232 6.11 -20.82 6.67
C GLY A 232 6.06 -21.73 7.90
N LEU A 233 5.23 -21.41 8.90
CA LEU A 233 5.08 -22.22 10.11
C LEU A 233 4.38 -23.55 9.85
N THR A 234 3.51 -23.62 8.84
CA THR A 234 2.77 -24.84 8.48
C THR A 234 3.57 -25.75 7.55
N CYS A 235 4.27 -25.19 6.56
CA CYS A 235 4.91 -25.98 5.50
C CYS A 235 6.28 -26.55 5.89
N PHE A 236 6.88 -26.07 6.98
CA PHE A 236 8.22 -26.47 7.38
C PHE A 236 8.25 -26.98 8.83
N GLY A 237 8.92 -28.10 9.04
CA GLY A 237 9.13 -28.70 10.36
C GLY A 237 10.61 -28.98 10.63
N ARG A 238 10.89 -29.53 11.82
CA ARG A 238 12.22 -30.02 12.20
C ARG A 238 12.29 -31.52 11.93
N ALA A 239 13.41 -31.99 11.36
CA ALA A 239 13.70 -33.42 11.28
C ALA A 239 13.87 -33.97 12.70
N VAL A 240 13.11 -35.03 13.03
CA VAL A 240 13.21 -35.77 14.30
C VAL A 240 14.29 -36.83 14.17
#